data_AF-A0A0B0P1U7-F1
#
_entry.id   AF-A0A0B0P1U7-F1
#
_cell.length_a   1.000
_cell.length_b   1.000
_cell.length_c   1.000
_cell.angle_alpha   90.00
_cell.angle_beta   90.00
_cell.angle_gamma   90.00
#
_symmetry.space_group_name_H-M   'P 1'
#
loop_
_entity.id
_entity.type
_entity.pdbx_description
1 polymer ?
#
loop_
_entity_poly.entity_id
_entity_poly.type
_entity_poly.pdbx_seq_one_letter_code
_entity_poly.pdbx_strand_id
1 'polypeptide(L)' 'MDLIKDACENWGFFEVLNHGIPYDFMDRVESLTKEHYKKCMEQRFKELVASKALEGLQAEVTDMDWESTLFAPSP' A
#
# COMPACT_ATOMS: atom_id res chain seq x y z
N MET A 1 -10.12 -8.90 27.72
CA MET A 1 -10.44 -7.84 26.73
C MET A 1 -10.02 -6.45 27.20
N ASP A 2 -9.68 -6.26 28.48
CA ASP A 2 -9.43 -4.92 29.05
C ASP A 2 -8.29 -4.16 28.35
N LEU A 3 -7.23 -4.85 27.95
CA LEU A 3 -6.12 -4.24 27.18
C LEU A 3 -6.56 -3.76 25.79
N ILE A 4 -7.44 -4.51 25.12
CA ILE A 4 -7.99 -4.12 23.81
C ILE A 4 -8.92 -2.91 23.99
N LYS A 5 -9.75 -2.92 25.04
CA LYS A 5 -10.63 -1.80 25.36
C LYS A 5 -9.83 -0.52 25.64
N ASP A 6 -8.81 -0.61 26.49
CA ASP A 6 -7.91 0.50 26.80
C ASP A 6 -7.21 1.05 25.55
N ALA A 7 -6.66 0.16 24.72
CA ALA A 7 -6.02 0.56 23.46
C ALA A 7 -7.00 1.28 22.51
N CYS A 8 -8.24 0.79 22.39
CA CYS A 8 -9.26 1.44 21.59
C CYS A 8 -9.65 2.83 22.13
N GLU A 9 -9.83 2.96 23.44
CA GLU A 9 -10.31 4.21 24.07
C GLU A 9 -9.23 5.28 24.17
N ASN A 10 -7.98 4.88 24.39
CA ASN A 10 -6.90 5.81 24.75
C ASN A 10 -5.84 5.99 23.65
N TRP A 11 -5.73 5.06 22.69
CA TRP A 11 -4.67 5.10 21.66
C TRP A 11 -5.19 5.05 20.22
N GLY A 12 -6.28 4.32 19.97
CA GLY A 12 -6.82 4.11 18.62
C GLY A 12 -6.02 3.14 17.75
N PHE A 13 -4.97 2.49 18.30
CA PHE A 13 -4.10 1.55 17.60
C PHE A 13 -3.43 0.57 18.57
N PHE A 14 -3.18 -0.66 18.12
CA PHE A 14 -2.41 -1.68 18.85
C PHE A 14 -1.91 -2.78 17.91
N GLU A 15 -0.83 -3.44 18.30
CA GLU A 15 -0.32 -4.64 17.61
C GLU A 15 -0.94 -5.91 18.22
N VAL A 16 -1.23 -6.90 17.37
CA VAL A 16 -1.67 -8.23 17.80
C VAL A 16 -0.53 -9.21 17.59
N LEU A 17 -0.01 -9.76 18.69
CA LEU A 17 1.01 -10.80 18.66
C LEU A 17 0.36 -12.18 18.83
N ASN A 18 1.04 -13.23 18.34
CA ASN A 18 0.55 -14.62 18.42
C ASN A 18 -0.86 -14.80 17.79
N HIS A 19 -1.14 -14.08 16.70
CA HIS A 19 -2.43 -14.08 15.99
C HIS A 19 -2.77 -15.43 15.31
N GLY A 20 -1.86 -16.40 15.28
CA GLY A 20 -2.10 -17.74 14.72
C GLY A 20 -2.10 -17.82 13.19
N ILE A 21 -1.81 -16.70 12.50
CA ILE A 21 -1.64 -16.69 11.04
C ILE A 21 -0.25 -17.27 10.72
N PRO A 22 -0.16 -18.29 9.86
CA PRO A 22 1.11 -18.88 9.46
C PRO A 22 2.04 -17.86 8.79
N TYR A 23 3.33 -17.94 9.09
CA TYR A 23 4.33 -17.02 8.52
C TYR A 23 4.46 -17.16 7.01
N ASP A 24 4.41 -18.39 6.48
CA ASP A 24 4.49 -18.67 5.05
C ASP A 24 3.31 -18.06 4.26
N PHE A 25 2.15 -17.90 4.90
CA PHE A 25 1.02 -17.17 4.33
C PHE A 25 1.31 -15.67 4.25
N MET A 26 1.82 -15.06 5.31
CA MET A 26 2.19 -13.64 5.34
C MET A 26 3.29 -13.34 4.30
N ASP A 27 4.30 -14.20 4.21
CA ASP A 27 5.39 -14.11 3.22
C ASP A 27 4.83 -14.14 1.78
N ARG A 28 3.84 -15.00 1.53
CA ARG A 28 3.18 -15.10 0.22
C ARG A 28 2.39 -13.84 -0.12
N VAL A 29 1.62 -13.30 0.83
CA VAL A 29 0.88 -12.05 0.65
C VAL A 29 1.84 -10.89 0.33
N GLU A 30 2.94 -10.78 1.08
CA GLU A 30 3.98 -9.78 0.83
C GLU A 30 4.60 -9.93 -0.57
N SER A 31 5.00 -11.15 -0.95
CA SER A 31 5.59 -11.44 -2.26
C SER A 31 4.65 -11.06 -3.41
N LEU A 32 3.38 -11.44 -3.34
CA LEU A 32 2.40 -11.13 -4.37
C LEU A 32 2.14 -9.62 -4.47
N THR A 33 2.09 -8.93 -3.33
CA THR A 33 1.87 -7.48 -3.28
C THR A 33 3.05 -6.72 -3.87
N LYS A 34 4.29 -7.14 -3.57
CA LYS A 34 5.51 -6.57 -4.17
C LYS A 34 5.57 -6.80 -5.68
N GLU A 35 5.21 -7.99 -6.15
CA GLU A 35 5.17 -8.30 -7.58
C GLU A 35 4.14 -7.41 -8.30
N HIS A 36 2.96 -7.24 -7.71
CA HIS A 36 1.93 -6.35 -8.24
C HIS A 36 2.41 -4.89 -8.29
N TYR A 37 2.98 -4.38 -7.19
CA TYR A 37 3.53 -3.03 -7.12
C TYR A 37 4.57 -2.79 -8.23
N LYS A 38 5.51 -3.74 -8.42
CA LYS A 38 6.53 -3.64 -9.46
C LYS A 38 5.91 -3.50 -10.85
N LYS A 39 4.93 -4.34 -11.20
CA LYS A 39 4.24 -4.28 -12.49
C LYS A 39 3.52 -2.95 -12.68
N CYS A 40 2.79 -2.47 -11.66
CA CYS A 40 2.06 -1.20 -11.72
C CYS A 40 2.99 0.00 -11.85
N MET A 41 4.12 0.03 -11.15
CA MET A 41 5.11 1.10 -11.25
C MET A 41 5.79 1.13 -12.63
N GLU A 42 6.15 -0.04 -13.18
CA GLU A 42 6.68 -0.14 -14.54
C GLU A 42 5.69 0.41 -15.58
N GLN A 43 4.39 0.13 -15.40
CA GLN A 43 3.35 0.66 -16.27
C GLN A 43 3.19 2.18 -16.13
N ARG A 44 3.06 2.71 -14.90
CA ARG A 44 2.95 4.15 -14.65
C ARG A 44 4.16 4.92 -15.20
N PHE A 45 5.36 4.35 -15.08
CA PHE A 45 6.57 4.94 -15.66
C PHE A 45 6.48 5.02 -17.19
N LYS A 46 6.08 3.94 -17.87
CA LYS A 46 5.90 3.93 -19.34
C LYS A 46 4.86 4.96 -19.78
N GLU A 47 3.75 5.07 -19.06
CA GLU A 47 2.69 6.05 -19.32
C GLU A 47 3.19 7.49 -19.13
N LEU A 48 3.91 7.77 -18.04
CA LEU A 48 4.50 9.08 -17.75
C LEU A 48 5.55 9.49 -18.80
N VAL A 49 6.38 8.56 -19.25
CA VAL A 49 7.38 8.83 -20.31
C VAL A 49 6.66 9.13 -21.63
N ALA A 50 5.62 8.37 -21.98
CA ALA A 50 4.84 8.61 -23.19
C ALA A 50 4.12 9.97 -23.17
N SER A 51 3.56 10.38 -22.02
CA SER A 51 2.83 11.65 -21.90
C SER A 51 3.76 12.87 -21.80
N LYS A 52 4.85 12.79 -21.03
CA LYS A 52 5.82 13.90 -20.85
C LYS A 52 6.74 14.10 -22.05
N ALA A 53 6.93 13.09 -22.90
CA ALA A 53 7.53 13.29 -24.22
C ALA A 53 6.67 14.18 -25.13
N LEU A 54 5.37 14.32 -24.82
CA LEU A 54 4.39 15.08 -25.60
C LEU A 54 4.20 16.52 -25.06
N GLU A 55 4.28 16.73 -23.74
CA GLU A 55 3.96 18.01 -23.10
C GLU A 55 5.03 18.39 -22.06
N GLY A 56 5.76 19.48 -22.33
CA GLY A 56 6.80 20.01 -21.44
C GLY A 56 6.23 20.32 -20.04
N LEU A 57 6.89 19.80 -19.00
CA LEU A 57 6.48 19.89 -17.59
C LEU A 57 6.28 21.34 -17.13
N GLN A 58 5.20 21.59 -16.39
CA GLN A 58 5.27 22.12 -15.01
C GLN A 58 3.91 22.15 -14.30
N ALA A 59 3.82 21.40 -13.20
CA ALA A 59 3.02 21.75 -12.03
C ALA A 59 3.66 21.03 -10.83
N GLU A 60 4.15 21.78 -9.85
CA GLU A 60 4.58 21.20 -8.57
C GLU A 60 3.36 20.59 -7.87
N VAL A 61 3.44 19.31 -7.54
CA VAL A 61 2.39 18.62 -6.78
C VAL A 61 2.85 18.58 -5.33
N THR A 62 2.27 19.43 -4.49
CA THR A 62 2.68 19.61 -3.08
C THR A 62 1.90 18.74 -2.10
N ASP A 63 0.81 18.12 -2.54
CA ASP A 63 -0.16 17.39 -1.70
C ASP A 63 -0.53 16.04 -2.36
N MET A 64 0.49 15.29 -2.78
CA MET A 64 0.32 13.94 -3.31
C MET A 64 1.05 12.95 -2.42
N ASP A 65 0.29 11.99 -1.91
CA ASP A 65 0.85 10.83 -1.25
C ASP A 65 1.67 10.03 -2.27
N TRP A 66 2.98 9.89 -2.01
CA TRP A 66 3.85 9.04 -2.81
C TRP A 66 3.61 7.57 -2.43
N GLU A 67 2.41 7.10 -2.72
CA GLU A 67 1.99 5.73 -2.48
C GLU A 67 1.24 5.16 -3.68
N SER A 68 1.09 3.84 -3.70
CA SER A 68 0.28 3.14 -4.70
C SER A 68 -0.64 2.18 -3.96
N THR A 69 -1.93 2.29 -4.21
CA THR A 69 -2.95 1.51 -3.50
C THR A 69 -3.52 0.42 -4.41
N LEU A 70 -3.53 -0.82 -3.92
CA LEU A 70 -4.30 -1.92 -4.50
C LEU A 70 -5.57 -2.11 -3.66
N PHE A 71 -6.74 -1.92 -4.27
CA PHE A 71 -8.02 -2.20 -3.63
C PHE A 71 -8.55 -3.56 -4.08
N ALA A 72 -8.69 -4.50 -3.13
CA ALA A 72 -9.24 -5.83 -3.36
C ALA A 72 -10.59 -5.95 -2.61
N PRO A 73 -11.74 -5.74 -3.29
CA PRO A 73 -13.04 -5.92 -2.65
C PRO A 73 -13.26 -7.39 -2.29
N SER A 74 -13.99 -7.64 -1.21
CA SER A 74 -14.55 -8.97 -0.96
C SER A 74 -15.46 -9.35 -2.13
N PRO A 75 -15.45 -10.61 -2.59
CA PRO A 75 -16.54 -11.12 -3.41
C PRO A 75 -17.90 -10.98 -2.69
#